data_AF-A0A920UBY7-F1
#
_entry.id   AF-A0A920UBY7-F1
#
_cell.length_a   1.000
_cell.length_b   1.000
_cell.length_c   1.000
_cell.angle_alpha   90.00
_cell.angle_beta   90.00
_cell.angle_gamma   90.00
#
_symmetry.space_group_name_H-M   'P 1'
#
loop_
_entity.id
_entity.type
_entity.pdbx_description
1 polymer ?
#
loop_
_entity_poly.entity_id
_entity_poly.type
_entity_poly.pdbx_seq_one_letter_code
_entity_poly.pdbx_strand_id
1 'polypeptide(L)' 'MATDDQTELDKDINEVRRRVEALANDMRGLGMELRLSTEEYGSERDFDGTITRSITFNFKVSQQD' A
#
# COMPACT_ATOMS: atom_id res chain seq x y z
N MET A 1 7.86 20.48 15.26
CA MET A 1 7.21 19.26 15.76
C MET A 1 6.40 18.53 14.69
N ALA A 2 5.86 19.19 13.66
CA ALA A 2 5.09 18.53 12.59
C ALA A 2 5.90 17.67 11.59
N THR A 3 7.24 17.78 11.58
CA THR A 3 8.10 17.12 10.59
C THR A 3 8.38 15.66 10.95
N ASP A 4 8.50 15.34 12.25
CA ASP A 4 8.79 13.97 12.71
C ASP A 4 7.57 13.05 12.50
N ASP A 5 6.36 13.54 12.75
CA ASP A 5 5.11 12.78 12.57
C ASP A 5 4.88 12.37 11.10
N GLN A 6 5.28 13.21 10.14
CA GLN A 6 5.19 12.88 8.72
C GLN A 6 6.21 11.79 8.33
N THR A 7 7.40 11.81 8.94
CA THR A 7 8.42 10.79 8.66
C THR A 7 8.06 9.41 9.20
N GLU A 8 7.33 9.32 10.33
CA GLU A 8 6.84 8.03 10.83
C GLU A 8 5.70 7.47 9.96
N LEU A 9 4.73 8.31 9.57
CA LEU A 9 3.66 7.89 8.66
C LEU A 9 4.22 7.41 7.31
N ASP A 10 5.26 8.06 6.78
CA ASP A 10 5.92 7.61 5.56
C ASP A 10 6.60 6.24 5.73
N LYS A 11 7.17 5.95 6.90
CA LYS A 11 7.75 4.62 7.20
C LYS A 11 6.65 3.55 7.23
N ASP A 12 5.54 3.84 7.89
CA ASP A 12 4.41 2.91 7.98
C ASP A 12 3.83 2.59 6.60
N ILE A 13 3.61 3.61 5.76
CA ILE A 13 3.14 3.42 4.38
C ILE A 13 4.12 2.59 3.55
N ASN A 14 5.43 2.83 3.71
CA ASN A 14 6.45 2.04 3.02
C ASN A 14 6.47 0.58 3.48
N GLU A 15 6.26 0.32 4.78
CA GLU A 15 6.18 -1.04 5.31
C GLU A 15 4.94 -1.78 4.78
N VAL A 16 3.79 -1.11 4.74
CA VAL A 16 2.56 -1.66 4.13
C VAL A 16 2.82 -2.04 2.67
N ARG A 17 3.46 -1.16 1.89
CA ARG A 17 3.83 -1.42 0.49
C ARG A 17 4.71 -2.67 0.36
N ARG A 18 5.77 -2.78 1.17
CA ARG A 18 6.68 -3.94 1.16
C ARG A 18 5.97 -5.24 1.45
N ARG A 19 5.06 -5.24 2.43
CA ARG A 19 4.28 -6.44 2.79
C ARG A 19 3.31 -6.86 1.68
N VAL A 20 2.67 -5.90 1.03
CA VAL A 20 1.77 -6.18 -0.10
C VAL A 20 2.56 -6.71 -1.30
N GLU A 21 3.75 -6.18 -1.57
CA GLU A 21 4.64 -6.71 -2.62
C GLU A 21 5.10 -8.14 -2.34
N ALA A 22 5.48 -8.43 -1.08
CA ALA A 22 5.83 -9.79 -0.67
C ALA A 22 4.65 -10.76 -0.89
N LEU A 23 3.45 -10.37 -0.45
CA LEU A 23 2.23 -11.15 -0.66
C LEU A 23 1.93 -11.37 -2.16
N ALA A 24 2.11 -10.34 -3.00
CA ALA A 24 1.93 -10.46 -4.45
C ALA A 24 2.92 -11.44 -5.07
N ASN A 25 4.16 -11.48 -4.58
CA ASN A 25 5.17 -12.43 -5.03
C ASN A 25 4.86 -13.86 -4.58
N ASP A 26 4.40 -14.05 -3.34
CA ASP A 26 3.97 -15.36 -2.83
C ASP A 26 2.83 -15.91 -3.69
N MET A 27 1.85 -15.06 -4.03
CA MET A 27 0.74 -15.41 -4.91
C MET A 27 1.21 -15.82 -6.32
N ARG A 28 2.18 -15.10 -6.90
CA ARG A 28 2.80 -15.51 -8.18
C ARG A 28 3.54 -16.85 -8.06
N GLY A 29 4.17 -17.11 -6.91
CA GLY A 29 4.82 -18.39 -6.61
C GLY A 29 3.86 -19.59 -6.61
N LEU A 30 2.57 -19.35 -6.37
CA LEU A 30 1.51 -20.36 -6.48
C LEU A 30 1.04 -20.61 -7.93
N GLY A 31 1.66 -19.97 -8.92
CA GLY A 31 1.30 -20.08 -10.33
C GLY A 31 0.16 -19.16 -10.77
N MET A 32 -0.26 -18.22 -9.92
CA MET A 32 -1.27 -17.21 -10.30
C MET A 32 -0.64 -16.11 -11.16
N GLU A 33 -1.26 -15.81 -12.29
CA GLU A 33 -0.92 -14.61 -13.05
C GLU A 33 -1.56 -13.39 -12.38
N LEU A 34 -0.72 -12.61 -11.69
CA LEU A 34 -1.16 -11.50 -10.84
C LEU A 34 -0.58 -10.16 -11.31
N ARG A 35 -1.47 -9.22 -11.63
CA ARG A 35 -1.14 -7.81 -11.84
C ARG A 35 -1.56 -7.00 -10.61
N LEU A 36 -0.58 -6.35 -9.99
CA LEU A 36 -0.76 -5.40 -8.90
C LEU A 36 -0.68 -3.96 -9.44
N SER A 37 -1.61 -3.10 -9.03
CA SER A 37 -1.52 -1.65 -9.21
C SER A 37 -1.78 -0.94 -7.90
N THR A 38 -1.05 0.14 -7.65
CA THR A 38 -1.10 0.88 -6.39
C THR A 38 -1.43 2.34 -6.66
N GLU A 39 -2.35 2.90 -5.89
CA GLU A 39 -2.73 4.31 -5.92
C GLU A 39 -2.56 4.89 -4.51
N GLU A 40 -1.75 5.95 -4.37
CA GLU A 40 -1.54 6.65 -3.10
C GLU A 40 -2.17 8.03 -3.19
N TYR A 41 -2.93 8.39 -2.17
CA TYR A 41 -3.58 9.70 -2.05
C TYR A 41 -2.81 10.55 -1.04
N GLY A 42 -2.95 11.87 -1.14
CA GLY A 42 -2.34 12.80 -0.19
C GLY A 42 -2.80 12.56 1.25
N SER A 43 -2.03 13.05 2.21
CA SER A 43 -2.43 12.97 3.61
C SER A 43 -3.65 13.86 3.88
N GLU A 44 -4.64 13.30 4.56
CA GLU A 44 -5.83 13.98 5.06
C GLU A 44 -5.66 14.24 6.56
N ARG A 45 -6.22 15.34 7.06
CA ARG A 45 -6.22 15.66 8.49
C ARG A 45 -7.66 15.74 8.98
N ASP A 46 -7.98 14.89 9.94
CA ASP A 46 -9.30 14.82 10.55
C ASP A 46 -9.52 15.93 11.60
N PHE A 47 -10.78 16.12 12.01
CA PHE A 47 -11.18 17.16 12.98
C PHE A 47 -10.50 17.01 14.35
N ASP A 48 -10.04 15.81 14.69
CA ASP A 48 -9.33 15.50 15.93
C ASP A 48 -7.81 15.69 15.82
N GLY A 49 -7.31 16.09 14.65
CA GLY A 49 -5.89 16.28 14.38
C GLY A 49 -5.15 15.04 13.87
N THR A 50 -5.83 13.89 13.75
CA THR A 50 -5.26 12.67 13.16
C THR A 50 -4.85 12.93 11.71
N ILE A 51 -3.66 12.47 11.32
CA ILE A 51 -3.18 12.52 9.94
C ILE A 51 -3.30 11.12 9.35
N THR A 52 -4.11 10.98 8.32
CA THR A 52 -4.35 9.71 7.63
C THR A 52 -3.77 9.79 6.22
N ARG A 53 -3.25 8.68 5.69
CA ARG A 53 -2.93 8.57 4.26
C ARG A 53 -3.56 7.31 3.70
N SER A 54 -4.29 7.48 2.60
CA SER A 54 -4.94 6.37 1.92
C SER A 54 -4.04 5.80 0.84
N ILE A 55 -3.86 4.48 0.87
CA ILE A 55 -3.17 3.71 -0.17
C ILE A 55 -4.05 2.54 -0.59
N THR A 56 -4.34 2.46 -1.88
CA THR A 56 -5.20 1.43 -2.47
C THR A 56 -4.35 0.45 -3.26
N PHE A 57 -4.50 -0.84 -2.97
CA PHE A 57 -3.87 -1.93 -3.72
C PHE A 57 -4.94 -2.70 -4.49
N ASN A 58 -4.82 -2.69 -5.81
CA ASN A 58 -5.73 -3.39 -6.69
C ASN A 58 -5.01 -4.59 -7.32
N PHE A 59 -5.64 -5.76 -7.19
CA PHE A 59 -5.13 -7.02 -7.74
C PHE A 59 -6.05 -7.49 -8.86
N LYS A 60 -5.45 -7.85 -9.99
CA LYS A 60 -6.14 -8.56 -11.09
C LYS A 60 -5.49 -9.91 -11.28
N VAL A 61 -6.31 -10.95 -11.21
CA VAL A 61 -5.92 -12.34 -11.43
C VAL A 61 -6.48 -12.77 -12.79
N SER A 62 -5.65 -13.38 -13.63
CA SER A 62 -6.04 -13.93 -14.93
C SER A 62 -5.68 -15.41 -15.03
N GLN A 63 -6.40 -16.11 -15.90
CA GLN A 63 -6.04 -17.43 -16.40
C GLN A 63 -5.73 -17.26 -17.89
N GLN A 64 -4.55 -17.70 -18.33
CA GLN A 64 -4.27 -17.86 -19.76
C GLN A 64 -4.75 -19.26 -20.18
N ASP A 65 -5.52 -19.32 -21.27
CA ASP A 65 -5.89 -20.56 -21.97
C ASP A 65 -4.68 -21.14 -22.73
#